data_AF-A0A6N9T609-F1
#
_entry.id   AF-A0A6N9T609-F1
#
_cell.length_a   1.000
_cell.length_b   1.000
_cell.length_c   1.000
_cell.angle_alpha   90.00
_cell.angle_beta   90.00
_cell.angle_gamma   90.00
#
_symmetry.space_group_name_H-M   'P 1'
#
loop_
_entity.id
_entity.type
_entity.pdbx_description
1 polymer ?
#
loop_
_entity_poly.entity_id
_entity_poly.type
_entity_poly.pdbx_seq_one_letter_code
_entity_poly.pdbx_strand_id
1 'polypeptide(L)'
;MAKLEPGGRVLLGNVVRAFLDAGGKLKYRPYKDRNGKTNWFVFGVRSDGSESQVYIARNGEPKRFRSANAILSYHRSMFPQDEGVFVPWLRGDEESSEDDEEDVEDTS
;
A
#
# COMPACT_ATOMS: atom_id res chain seq x y z
N MET A 1 -3.16 15.02 -6.05
CA MET A 1 -1.88 14.59 -5.43
C MET A 1 -2.13 14.40 -3.94
N ALA A 2 -1.95 13.20 -3.38
CA ALA A 2 -2.18 12.97 -1.95
C ALA A 2 -1.11 13.73 -1.14
N LYS A 3 -1.55 14.74 -0.38
CA LYS A 3 -0.74 15.54 0.51
C LYS A 3 -0.34 14.66 1.70
N LEU A 4 0.94 14.33 1.81
CA LEU A 4 1.50 13.70 3.00
C LEU A 4 1.50 14.76 4.10
N GLU A 5 0.52 14.72 4.99
CA GLU A 5 0.42 15.62 6.14
C GLU A 5 1.65 15.43 7.07
N PRO A 6 2.38 16.50 7.44
CA PRO A 6 3.67 16.40 8.14
C PRO A 6 3.55 16.19 9.67
N GLY A 7 2.47 15.55 10.15
CA GLY A 7 2.22 15.31 11.58
C GLY A 7 2.62 13.93 12.11
N GLY A 8 2.95 12.97 11.23
CA GLY A 8 3.30 11.61 11.62
C GLY A 8 4.80 11.43 11.82
N ARG A 9 5.24 11.04 13.02
CA ARG A 9 6.63 10.60 13.26
C ARG A 9 7.01 9.59 12.16
N VAL A 10 8.09 9.80 11.44
CA VAL A 10 8.54 8.88 10.38
C VAL A 10 9.19 7.63 11.00
N LEU A 11 9.06 6.47 10.35
CA LEU A 11 9.78 5.25 10.76
C LEU A 11 10.82 4.88 9.70
N LEU A 12 12.10 4.85 10.05
CA LEU A 12 13.13 4.45 9.10
C LEU A 12 13.18 2.92 8.96
N GLY A 13 13.40 2.44 7.74
CA GLY A 13 13.38 1.01 7.41
C GLY A 13 14.37 0.16 8.21
N ASN A 14 15.51 0.73 8.61
CA ASN A 14 16.54 0.08 9.42
C ASN A 14 16.16 -0.08 10.90
N VAL A 15 15.19 0.69 11.41
CA VAL A 15 14.72 0.59 12.80
C VAL A 15 13.38 -0.13 12.94
N VAL A 16 12.83 -0.66 11.83
CA VAL A 16 11.55 -1.37 11.84
C VAL A 16 11.59 -2.57 12.79
N ARG A 17 12.69 -3.34 12.83
CA ARG A 17 12.78 -4.50 13.73
C ARG A 17 12.64 -4.10 15.19
N ALA A 18 13.44 -3.12 15.65
CA ALA A 18 13.34 -2.61 17.01
C ALA A 18 11.94 -2.02 17.34
N PHE A 19 11.30 -1.39 16.37
CA PHE A 19 9.92 -0.91 16.51
C PHE A 19 8.91 -2.05 16.72
N LEU A 20 9.09 -3.18 16.02
CA LEU A 20 8.25 -4.37 16.18
C LEU A 20 8.53 -5.09 17.50
N ASP A 21 9.80 -5.17 17.91
CA ASP A 21 10.20 -5.74 19.20
C ASP A 21 9.60 -4.95 20.37
N ALA A 22 9.36 -3.65 20.20
CA ALA A 22 8.66 -2.79 21.16
C ALA A 22 7.12 -2.93 21.15
N GLY A 23 6.57 -3.92 20.43
CA GLY A 23 5.13 -4.17 20.32
C GLY A 23 4.43 -3.41 19.20
N GLY A 24 5.19 -2.76 18.31
CA GLY A 24 4.64 -2.16 17.10
C GLY A 24 4.12 -3.20 16.11
N LYS A 25 3.26 -2.78 15.18
CA LYS A 25 2.71 -3.62 14.11
C LYS A 25 2.97 -3.02 12.74
N LEU A 26 2.90 -3.83 11.68
CA LEU A 26 2.92 -3.33 10.30
C LEU A 26 1.52 -3.33 9.68
N LYS A 27 1.25 -2.31 8.87
CA LYS A 27 0.05 -2.19 8.05
C LYS A 27 0.44 -1.82 6.62
N TYR A 28 -0.23 -2.43 5.65
CA TYR A 28 -0.04 -2.17 4.23
C TYR A 28 -1.26 -1.45 3.69
N ARG A 29 -1.06 -0.29 3.06
CA ARG A 29 -2.16 0.48 2.45
C ARG A 29 -1.98 0.53 0.93
N PRO A 30 -2.96 0.06 0.15
CA PRO A 30 -2.84 0.05 -1.29
C PRO A 30 -3.07 1.47 -1.85
N TYR A 31 -2.45 1.78 -2.98
CA TYR A 31 -2.68 2.98 -3.78
C TYR A 31 -2.50 2.66 -5.26
N LYS A 32 -3.18 3.42 -6.14
CA LYS A 32 -2.98 3.32 -7.58
C LYS A 32 -1.84 4.23 -8.02
N ASP A 33 -0.88 3.70 -8.79
CA ASP A 33 0.10 4.56 -9.46
C ASP A 33 -0.48 5.25 -10.70
N ARG A 34 0.35 6.04 -11.38
CA ARG A 34 -0.04 6.78 -12.59
C ARG A 34 -0.50 5.88 -13.74
N ASN A 35 -0.15 4.60 -13.70
CA ASN A 35 -0.50 3.61 -14.72
C ASN A 35 -1.67 2.72 -14.27
N GLY A 36 -2.39 3.09 -13.21
CA GLY A 36 -3.50 2.29 -12.66
C GLY A 36 -3.07 1.01 -11.93
N LYS A 37 -1.76 0.78 -11.72
CA LYS A 37 -1.27 -0.41 -11.03
C LYS A 37 -1.37 -0.26 -9.52
N THR A 38 -1.87 -1.29 -8.84
CA THR A 38 -1.94 -1.33 -7.39
C THR A 38 -0.53 -1.51 -6.80
N ASN A 39 -0.13 -0.57 -5.97
CA ASN A 39 1.10 -0.57 -5.18
C ASN A 39 0.72 -0.39 -3.70
N TRP A 40 1.67 -0.59 -2.78
CA TRP A 40 1.40 -0.46 -1.35
C TRP A 40 2.44 0.36 -0.62
N PHE A 41 1.97 1.26 0.25
CA PHE A 41 2.81 1.87 1.27
C PHE A 41 2.80 1.02 2.55
N VAL A 42 3.90 1.10 3.30
CA VAL A 42 4.07 0.43 4.59
C VAL A 42 3.99 1.45 5.72
N PHE A 43 3.19 1.14 6.74
CA PHE A 43 3.06 1.94 7.95
C PHE A 43 3.39 1.09 9.18
N GLY A 44 4.12 1.67 10.12
CA GLY A 44 4.21 1.15 11.49
C GLY A 44 3.04 1.68 12.32
N VAL A 45 2.37 0.80 13.05
CA VAL A 45 1.25 1.14 13.95
C VAL A 45 1.72 0.94 15.39
N ARG A 46 1.66 2.01 16.19
CA ARG A 46 2.00 1.97 17.63
C ARG A 46 0.84 1.41 18.46
N SER A 47 1.11 1.14 19.74
CA SER A 47 0.11 0.68 20.71
C SER A 47 -1.03 1.68 20.93
N ASP A 48 -0.77 2.98 20.77
CA ASP A 48 -1.77 4.06 20.81
C ASP A 48 -2.59 4.18 19.51
N GLY A 49 -2.33 3.32 18.52
CA GLY A 49 -2.98 3.34 17.20
C GLY A 49 -2.40 4.35 16.22
N SER A 50 -1.44 5.18 16.63
CA SER A 50 -0.80 6.14 15.73
C SER A 50 -0.01 5.44 14.63
N GLU A 51 -0.16 5.94 13.40
CA GLU A 51 0.51 5.38 12.23
C GLU A 51 1.71 6.24 11.80
N SER A 52 2.77 5.56 11.39
CA SER A 52 4.03 6.14 10.93
C SER A 52 4.43 5.55 9.60
N GLN A 53 4.48 6.38 8.55
CA GLN A 53 4.97 5.95 7.24
C GLN A 53 6.40 5.43 7.37
N VAL A 54 6.67 4.26 6.78
CA VAL A 54 8.01 3.70 6.71
C VAL A 54 8.76 4.32 5.54
N TYR A 55 10.00 4.74 5.76
CA TYR A 55 10.89 5.33 4.75
C TYR A 55 12.13 4.49 4.55
N ILE A 56 12.65 4.46 3.33
CA ILE A 56 13.91 3.80 2.99
C ILE A 56 15.05 4.72 3.44
N ALA A 57 15.83 4.28 4.43
CA ALA A 57 16.88 5.10 5.02
C ALA A 57 17.92 5.61 4.00
N ARG A 58 18.16 4.83 2.93
CA ARG A 58 19.16 5.16 1.89
C ARG A 58 18.79 6.37 1.03
N ASN A 59 17.52 6.53 0.68
CA ASN A 59 17.09 7.54 -0.29
C ASN A 59 15.98 8.47 0.24
N GLY A 60 15.50 8.24 1.46
CA GLY A 60 14.43 9.05 2.06
C GLY A 60 13.07 8.89 1.38
N GLU A 61 12.90 7.93 0.47
CA GLU A 61 11.60 7.69 -0.17
C GLU A 61 10.69 6.85 0.72
N PRO A 62 9.37 7.06 0.68
CA PRO A 62 8.42 6.17 1.31
C PRO A 62 8.61 4.73 0.81
N LYS A 63 8.70 3.79 1.74
CA LYS A 63 8.82 2.38 1.41
C LYS A 63 7.53 1.91 0.75
N ARG A 64 7.65 1.44 -0.49
CA ARG A 64 6.56 0.92 -1.28
C ARG A 64 6.86 -0.46 -1.86
N PHE A 65 5.81 -1.24 -2.07
CA PHE A 65 5.85 -2.53 -2.76
C PHE A 65 5.00 -2.49 -4.02
N ARG A 66 5.48 -3.17 -5.07
CA ARG A 66 4.81 -3.25 -6.37
C ARG A 66 4.08 -4.58 -6.60
N SER A 67 4.15 -5.49 -5.64
CA SER A 67 3.50 -6.80 -5.72
C SER A 67 3.21 -7.36 -4.32
N ALA A 68 2.19 -8.21 -4.23
CA ALA A 68 1.85 -8.94 -3.00
C ALA A 68 2.99 -9.85 -2.55
N ASN A 69 3.71 -10.49 -3.48
CA ASN A 69 4.88 -11.32 -3.15
C ASN A 69 5.99 -10.50 -2.47
N ALA A 70 6.21 -9.25 -2.89
CA ALA A 70 7.20 -8.40 -2.23
C ALA A 70 6.78 -8.02 -0.80
N ILE A 71 5.47 -7.85 -0.57
CA ILE A 71 4.91 -7.66 0.78
C ILE A 71 5.13 -8.92 1.62
N LEU A 72 4.78 -10.10 1.10
CA LEU A 72 4.94 -11.36 1.80
C LEU A 72 6.40 -11.63 2.18
N SER A 73 7.33 -11.48 1.24
CA SER A 73 8.76 -11.66 1.50
C SER A 73 9.26 -10.70 2.58
N TYR A 74 8.84 -9.43 2.52
CA TYR A 74 9.19 -8.47 3.55
C TYR A 74 8.56 -8.81 4.90
N HIS A 75 7.29 -9.21 4.91
CA HIS A 75 6.56 -9.56 6.12
C HIS A 75 7.22 -10.75 6.82
N ARG A 76 7.52 -11.84 6.10
CA ARG A 76 8.22 -13.02 6.65
C ARG A 76 9.63 -12.70 7.17
N SER A 77 10.30 -11.71 6.58
CA SER A 77 11.60 -11.26 7.11
C SER A 77 11.48 -10.55 8.48
N MET A 78 10.33 -9.94 8.76
CA MET A 78 10.05 -9.22 10.00
C MET A 78 9.35 -10.10 11.04
N PHE A 79 8.45 -10.98 10.59
CA PHE A 79 7.68 -11.93 11.39
C PHE A 79 7.93 -13.35 10.84
N PRO A 80 9.05 -14.00 11.20
CA PRO A 80 9.39 -15.32 10.66
C PRO A 80 8.41 -16.44 11.06
N GLN A 81 7.64 -16.21 12.12
CA GLN A 81 6.66 -17.16 12.65
C GLN A 81 5.28 -17.02 12.00
N ASP A 82 5.03 -15.95 11.26
CA ASP A 82 3.73 -15.72 10.61
C ASP A 82 3.63 -16.59 9.35
N GLU A 83 2.51 -17.32 9.21
CA GLU A 83 2.26 -18.19 8.06
C GLU A 83 1.95 -17.42 6.77
N GLY A 84 1.54 -16.16 6.91
CA GLY A 84 1.17 -15.31 5.79
C GLY A 84 0.80 -13.89 6.23
N VAL A 85 0.38 -13.08 5.27
CA VAL A 85 -0.04 -11.70 5.51
C VAL A 85 -1.23 -11.36 4.64
N PHE A 86 -2.21 -10.66 5.21
CA PHE A 86 -3.32 -10.12 4.45
C PHE A 86 -2.85 -8.90 3.64
N VAL A 87 -2.98 -8.97 2.31
CA VAL A 87 -2.60 -7.89 1.40
C VAL A 87 -3.88 -7.28 0.79
N PRO A 88 -4.28 -6.06 1.19
CA PRO A 88 -5.47 -5.42 0.65
C PRO A 88 -5.27 -5.03 -0.82
N TRP A 89 -6.26 -5.22 -1.69
CA TRP A 89 -6.15 -4.87 -3.12
C TRP A 89 -7.22 -3.86 -3.52
N LEU A 90 -6.86 -2.90 -4.39
CA LEU A 90 -7.82 -1.99 -5.01
C LEU A 90 -8.25 -2.60 -6.35
N ARG A 91 -9.54 -2.94 -6.50
CA ARG A 91 -10.11 -3.28 -7.81
C ARG A 91 -9.82 -2.13 -8.79
N GLY A 92 -9.52 -2.46 -10.05
CA GLY A 92 -9.57 -1.43 -11.08
C GLY A 92 -11.03 -1.01 -11.19
N ASP A 93 -11.31 0.29 -11.27
CA ASP A 93 -12.61 0.71 -11.75
C ASP A 93 -12.76 0.06 -13.13
N GLU A 94 -13.72 -0.86 -13.24
CA GLU A 94 -14.19 -1.31 -14.54
C GLU A 94 -14.76 -0.03 -15.16
N GLU A 95 -14.01 0.55 -16.10
CA GLU A 95 -14.52 1.55 -17.00
C GLU A 95 -15.71 0.86 -17.67
N SER A 96 -16.91 1.15 -17.19
CA SER A 96 -18.15 0.75 -17.84
C SER A 96 -18.09 1.39 -19.22
N SER A 97 -17.66 0.60 -20.20
CA SER A 97 -17.95 0.85 -21.60
C SER A 97 -19.46 0.83 -21.71
N GLU A 98 -20.07 2.00 -21.61
CA GLU A 98 -21.37 2.26 -22.21
C GLU A 98 -21.13 2.03 -23.71
N ASP A 99 -21.37 0.81 -24.17
CA ASP A 99 -21.45 0.51 -25.59
C ASP A 99 -22.54 1.42 -26.17
N ASP A 100 -22.11 2.37 -27.00
CA ASP A 100 -22.93 3.15 -27.91
C ASP A 100 -23.80 2.20 -28.75
N GLU A 101 -25.07 2.02 -28.40
CA GLU A 101 -26.08 1.58 -29.36
C GLU A 101 -26.53 2.81 -30.17
N GLU A 102 -25.82 3.08 -31.26
CA GLU A 102 -26.39 3.86 -32.37
C GLU A 102 -27.56 3.06 -32.97
N ASP A 103 -28.77 3.36 -32.52
CA ASP A 103 -30.00 2.90 -33.17
C ASP A 103 -30.21 3.73 -34.45
N VAL A 104 -29.61 3.25 -35.54
CA VAL A 104 -29.89 3.71 -36.91
C VAL A 104 -31.22 3.13 -37.38
N GLU A 105 -32.34 3.74 -37.01
CA GLU A 105 -33.60 3.53 -37.74
C GLU A 105 -33.73 4.52 -38.89
N ASP A 106 -33.17 4.11 -40.03
CA ASP A 106 -33.64 4.53 -41.36
C ASP A 106 -34.97 3.83 -41.62
N THR A 107 -36.10 4.55 -41.49
CA THR A 107 -37.34 4.16 -42.18
C THR A 107 -38.12 5.37 -42.71
N SER A 108 -38.08 5.47 -44.05
CA SER A 108 -39.08 6.04 -45.00
C SER A 108 -39.23 7.55 -45.15
#